data_AF-A0A8K0NFE4-F1
#
_entry.id   AF-A0A8K0NFE4-F1
#
_cell.length_a   1.000
_cell.length_b   1.000
_cell.length_c   1.000
_cell.angle_alpha   90.00
_cell.angle_beta   90.00
_cell.angle_gamma   90.00
#
_symmetry.space_group_name_H-M   'P 1'
#
loop_
_entity.id
_entity.type
_entity.pdbx_description
1 polymer ?
#
loop_
_entity_poly.entity_id
_entity_poly.type
_entity_poly.pdbx_seq_one_letter_code
_entity_poly.pdbx_strand_id
1 'polypeptide(L)'
;MDPTSPPSPVHARLTQSLASFIAAWCSLRLLQAEEAPRRRRAASVTTRPGHADPPPGRQKLAGRTVDLTLFAATQAVDVVVGELWARHRARRQAAGTWTKAEALISAMTDPVSFVASCALIMWAWFYRPDRLPREYNKWITSAAQVDVRLIEALRRCRAGDICYARDTGQAPLLGTMCTEYNLPYEWGDPARSIPFPCDLVHMGRGPSCEYHAWRRFWLSWTWAMHTHLPLALALHLRRPARRRHT
;
A
#
# COMPACT_ATOMS: atom_id res chain seq x y z
N MET A 1 11.89 -4.40 -54.48
CA MET A 1 11.30 -4.09 -53.15
C MET A 1 11.67 -5.25 -52.25
N ASP A 2 12.70 -5.07 -51.43
CA ASP A 2 13.34 -6.14 -50.66
C ASP A 2 12.69 -6.25 -49.26
N PRO A 3 12.07 -7.38 -48.88
CA PRO A 3 11.29 -7.50 -47.65
C PRO A 3 12.12 -7.78 -46.38
N THR A 4 13.44 -7.56 -46.39
CA THR A 4 14.35 -8.02 -45.32
C THR A 4 15.19 -6.91 -44.66
N SER A 5 14.73 -5.67 -44.63
CA SER A 5 15.36 -4.63 -43.80
C SER A 5 15.05 -4.87 -42.31
N PRO A 6 16.04 -4.91 -41.40
CA PRO A 6 15.78 -5.06 -39.97
C PRO A 6 14.93 -3.89 -39.46
N PRO A 7 13.93 -4.14 -38.60
CA PRO A 7 13.08 -3.07 -38.09
C PRO A 7 13.95 -2.05 -37.36
N SER A 8 13.69 -0.77 -37.57
CA SER A 8 14.40 0.28 -36.83
C SER A 8 14.24 0.01 -35.32
N PRO A 9 15.24 0.33 -34.47
CA PRO A 9 15.21 0.02 -33.04
C PRO A 9 14.00 0.63 -32.32
N VAL A 10 13.35 1.64 -32.93
CA VAL A 10 12.11 2.26 -32.44
C VAL A 10 10.90 1.36 -32.70
N HIS A 11 10.80 0.73 -33.87
CA HIS A 11 9.73 -0.21 -34.19
C HIS A 11 9.80 -1.47 -33.33
N ALA A 12 11.01 -2.01 -33.10
CA ALA A 12 11.21 -3.19 -32.26
C ALA A 12 10.84 -2.96 -30.78
N ARG A 13 11.05 -1.75 -30.26
CA ARG A 13 10.67 -1.40 -28.88
C ARG A 13 9.17 -1.13 -28.76
N LEU A 14 8.57 -0.45 -29.74
CA LEU A 14 7.12 -0.24 -29.82
C LEU A 14 6.36 -1.56 -29.89
N THR A 15 6.83 -2.52 -30.69
CA THR A 15 6.20 -3.85 -30.77
C THR A 15 6.35 -4.63 -29.47
N GLN A 16 7.45 -4.46 -28.74
CA GLN A 16 7.65 -5.09 -27.43
C GLN A 16 6.75 -4.49 -26.34
N SER A 17 6.53 -3.17 -26.36
CA SER A 17 5.57 -2.48 -25.48
C SER A 17 4.12 -2.83 -25.80
N LEU A 18 3.77 -2.94 -27.08
CA LEU A 18 2.45 -3.42 -27.51
C LEU A 18 2.26 -4.90 -27.13
N ALA A 19 3.29 -5.72 -27.24
CA ALA A 19 3.23 -7.12 -26.86
C ALA A 19 3.07 -7.32 -25.34
N SER A 20 3.73 -6.52 -24.49
CA SER A 20 3.52 -6.58 -23.04
C SER A 20 2.11 -6.10 -22.65
N PHE A 21 1.61 -5.06 -23.31
CA PHE A 21 0.23 -4.57 -23.14
C PHE A 21 -0.81 -5.63 -23.54
N ILE A 22 -0.64 -6.25 -24.71
CA ILE A 22 -1.54 -7.31 -25.20
C ILE A 22 -1.42 -8.56 -24.31
N ALA A 23 -0.23 -8.92 -23.84
CA ALA A 23 -0.03 -10.05 -22.93
C ALA A 23 -0.71 -9.82 -21.57
N ALA A 24 -0.65 -8.61 -21.02
CA ALA A 24 -1.36 -8.23 -19.81
C ALA A 24 -2.90 -8.27 -20.03
N TRP A 25 -3.36 -7.77 -21.18
CA TRP A 25 -4.78 -7.80 -21.57
C TRP A 25 -5.31 -9.23 -21.77
N CYS A 26 -4.54 -10.10 -22.41
CA CYS A 26 -4.89 -11.50 -22.62
C CYS A 26 -4.86 -12.30 -21.30
N SER A 27 -3.86 -12.07 -20.44
CA SER A 27 -3.81 -12.68 -19.09
C SER A 27 -5.03 -12.28 -18.26
N LEU A 28 -5.48 -11.03 -18.39
CA LEU A 28 -6.71 -10.51 -17.78
C LEU A 28 -7.96 -11.21 -18.30
N ARG A 29 -8.09 -11.41 -19.61
CA ARG A 29 -9.22 -12.15 -20.22
C ARG A 29 -9.24 -13.63 -19.79
N LEU A 30 -8.08 -14.25 -19.60
CA LEU A 30 -7.94 -15.63 -19.12
C LEU A 30 -8.41 -15.77 -17.67
N LEU A 31 -8.00 -14.85 -16.79
CA LEU A 31 -8.48 -14.81 -15.40
C LEU A 31 -10.00 -14.61 -15.31
N GLN A 32 -10.60 -13.91 -16.28
CA GLN A 32 -12.06 -13.75 -16.38
C GLN A 32 -12.77 -15.01 -16.88
N ALA A 33 -12.11 -15.87 -17.67
CA ALA A 33 -12.71 -17.06 -18.26
C ALA A 33 -12.81 -18.25 -17.27
N GLU A 34 -11.84 -18.40 -16.36
CA GLU A 34 -11.79 -19.52 -15.41
C GLU A 34 -12.74 -19.39 -14.19
N GLU A 35 -13.25 -18.21 -13.85
CA GLU A 35 -14.10 -18.03 -12.66
C GLU A 35 -15.60 -18.34 -12.90
N ALA A 36 -16.06 -18.38 -14.16
CA ALA A 36 -17.45 -18.65 -14.50
C ALA A 36 -17.94 -20.09 -14.19
N PRO A 37 -17.14 -21.16 -14.36
CA PRO A 37 -17.56 -22.51 -14.02
C PRO A 37 -17.41 -22.84 -12.52
N ARG A 38 -16.40 -22.24 -11.86
CA ARG A 38 -16.04 -22.58 -10.45
C ARG A 38 -17.06 -22.06 -9.44
N ARG A 39 -17.81 -20.99 -9.76
CA ARG A 39 -18.84 -20.40 -8.90
C ARG A 39 -20.13 -21.23 -8.79
N ARG A 40 -20.47 -22.06 -9.79
CA ARG A 40 -21.64 -22.96 -9.71
C ARG A 40 -21.44 -24.09 -8.70
N ARG A 41 -20.20 -24.48 -8.40
CA ARG A 41 -19.88 -25.61 -7.51
C ARG A 41 -19.73 -25.22 -6.03
N ALA A 42 -19.52 -23.94 -5.73
CA ALA A 42 -19.41 -23.43 -4.36
C ALA A 42 -20.74 -22.87 -3.81
N ALA A 43 -21.74 -22.62 -4.66
CA ALA A 43 -23.05 -22.13 -4.24
C ALA A 43 -24.01 -23.22 -3.74
N SER A 44 -23.61 -24.50 -3.75
CA SER A 44 -24.43 -25.63 -3.28
C SER A 44 -24.16 -26.06 -1.84
N VAL A 45 -23.27 -25.37 -1.11
CA VAL A 45 -22.97 -25.68 0.29
C VAL A 45 -23.09 -24.41 1.12
N THR A 46 -23.85 -24.52 2.21
CA THR A 46 -24.16 -23.50 3.22
C THR A 46 -25.43 -22.69 2.97
N THR A 47 -26.57 -23.32 3.25
CA THR A 47 -27.78 -22.62 3.70
C THR A 47 -27.75 -22.54 5.24
N ARG A 48 -27.69 -21.33 5.81
CA ARG A 48 -28.19 -21.02 7.17
C ARG A 48 -28.80 -19.61 7.18
N PRO A 49 -29.96 -19.39 7.84
CA PRO A 49 -30.75 -18.17 7.68
C PRO A 49 -30.45 -17.12 8.76
N GLY A 50 -30.61 -15.83 8.43
CA GLY A 50 -30.85 -14.80 9.46
C GLY A 50 -30.05 -13.50 9.38
N HIS A 51 -30.02 -12.81 8.24
CA HIS A 51 -29.99 -11.34 8.21
C HIS A 51 -30.40 -10.86 6.82
N ALA A 52 -31.34 -9.93 6.74
CA ALA A 52 -31.78 -9.34 5.48
C ALA A 52 -30.70 -8.38 4.96
N ASP A 53 -29.69 -8.94 4.29
CA ASP A 53 -28.73 -8.16 3.51
C ASP A 53 -29.39 -7.63 2.22
N PRO A 54 -29.13 -6.37 1.81
CA PRO A 54 -29.55 -5.87 0.51
C PRO A 54 -28.90 -6.67 -0.63
N PRO A 55 -29.52 -6.74 -1.83
CA PRO A 55 -29.16 -7.71 -2.87
C PRO A 55 -27.66 -7.62 -3.29
N PRO A 56 -26.87 -8.70 -3.14
CA PRO A 56 -25.40 -8.65 -3.21
C PRO A 56 -24.83 -8.70 -4.64
N GLY A 57 -25.58 -8.26 -5.65
CA GLY A 57 -25.24 -8.48 -7.06
C GLY A 57 -24.60 -7.29 -7.76
N ARG A 58 -25.13 -6.07 -7.57
CA ARG A 58 -24.89 -4.98 -8.54
C ARG A 58 -23.69 -4.09 -8.22
N GLN A 59 -23.38 -3.87 -6.94
CA GLN A 59 -22.26 -3.00 -6.53
C GLN A 59 -20.89 -3.69 -6.58
N LYS A 60 -20.83 -5.02 -6.36
CA LYS A 60 -19.56 -5.78 -6.40
C LYS A 60 -18.93 -5.84 -7.81
N LEU A 61 -19.76 -5.81 -8.86
CA LEU A 61 -19.25 -5.80 -10.24
C LEU A 61 -18.76 -4.41 -10.66
N ALA A 62 -19.46 -3.34 -10.27
CA ALA A 62 -19.09 -1.96 -10.62
C ALA A 62 -17.74 -1.54 -10.01
N GLY A 63 -17.46 -1.91 -8.75
CA GLY A 63 -16.15 -1.69 -8.14
C GLY A 63 -15.04 -2.46 -8.86
N ARG A 64 -15.29 -3.73 -9.21
CA ARG A 64 -14.32 -4.56 -9.93
C ARG A 64 -13.99 -4.03 -11.32
N THR A 65 -14.96 -3.53 -12.08
CA THR A 65 -14.66 -2.93 -13.40
C THR A 65 -13.83 -1.65 -13.29
N VAL A 66 -14.10 -0.82 -12.27
CA VAL A 66 -13.33 0.41 -12.02
C VAL A 66 -11.88 0.08 -11.64
N ASP A 67 -11.67 -0.85 -10.69
CA ASP A 67 -10.33 -1.27 -10.27
C ASP A 67 -9.51 -1.82 -11.45
N LEU A 68 -10.15 -2.53 -12.38
CA LEU A 68 -9.52 -3.10 -13.57
C LEU A 68 -9.20 -2.05 -14.63
N THR A 69 -10.10 -1.09 -14.89
CA THR A 69 -9.80 0.02 -15.81
C THR A 69 -8.70 0.92 -15.26
N LEU A 70 -8.70 1.15 -13.93
CA LEU A 70 -7.67 1.93 -13.27
C LEU A 70 -6.32 1.20 -13.36
N PHE A 71 -6.28 -0.10 -13.10
CA PHE A 71 -5.07 -0.90 -13.25
C PHE A 71 -4.53 -0.91 -14.69
N ALA A 72 -5.39 -1.13 -15.69
CA ALA A 72 -4.96 -1.11 -17.09
C ALA A 72 -4.47 0.28 -17.52
N ALA A 73 -5.14 1.34 -17.07
CA ALA A 73 -4.76 2.71 -17.34
C ALA A 73 -3.43 3.08 -16.67
N THR A 74 -3.22 2.74 -15.40
CA THR A 74 -1.95 3.01 -14.70
C THR A 74 -0.80 2.27 -15.36
N GLN A 75 -0.98 0.98 -15.70
CA GLN A 75 0.02 0.21 -16.44
C GLN A 75 0.34 0.82 -17.81
N ALA A 76 -0.66 1.31 -18.54
CA ALA A 76 -0.43 1.97 -19.82
C ALA A 76 0.37 3.27 -19.67
N VAL A 77 0.05 4.08 -18.66
CA VAL A 77 0.81 5.31 -18.34
C VAL A 77 2.24 4.97 -17.95
N ASP A 78 2.46 3.97 -17.11
CA ASP A 78 3.80 3.54 -16.67
C ASP A 78 4.68 3.13 -17.87
N VAL A 79 4.11 2.40 -18.83
CA VAL A 79 4.83 2.00 -20.06
C VAL A 79 5.16 3.20 -20.95
N VAL A 80 4.21 4.11 -21.15
CA VAL A 80 4.41 5.32 -21.97
C VAL A 80 5.48 6.22 -21.35
N VAL A 81 5.41 6.47 -20.04
CA VAL A 81 6.39 7.27 -19.31
C VAL A 81 7.76 6.60 -19.32
N GLY A 82 7.83 5.30 -19.07
CA GLY A 82 9.07 4.53 -19.09
C GLY A 82 9.76 4.56 -20.46
N GLU A 83 9.00 4.41 -21.55
CA GLU A 83 9.53 4.47 -22.91
C GLU A 83 9.96 5.90 -23.31
N LEU A 84 9.17 6.92 -22.96
CA LEU A 84 9.55 8.32 -23.18
C LEU A 84 10.85 8.66 -22.43
N TRP A 85 10.98 8.21 -21.18
CA TRP A 85 12.18 8.41 -20.38
C TRP A 85 13.39 7.66 -20.95
N ALA A 86 13.20 6.42 -21.39
CA ALA A 86 14.27 5.64 -22.03
C ALA A 86 14.76 6.30 -23.33
N ARG A 87 13.85 6.84 -24.15
CA ARG A 87 14.20 7.62 -25.35
C ARG A 87 14.92 8.91 -25.00
N HIS A 88 14.44 9.64 -23.99
CA HIS A 88 15.08 10.87 -23.53
C HIS A 88 16.51 10.60 -23.06
N ARG A 89 16.69 9.58 -22.22
CA ARG A 89 17.99 9.13 -21.72
C ARG A 89 18.92 8.73 -22.86
N ALA A 90 18.45 7.91 -23.80
CA ALA A 90 19.26 7.49 -24.96
C ALA A 90 19.71 8.68 -25.82
N ARG A 91 18.82 9.65 -26.07
CA ARG A 91 19.15 10.87 -26.82
C ARG A 91 20.20 11.73 -26.09
N ARG A 92 20.03 11.95 -24.79
CA ARG A 92 20.95 12.77 -23.99
C ARG A 92 22.33 12.12 -23.82
N GLN A 93 22.37 10.80 -23.68
CA GLN A 93 23.62 10.03 -23.65
C GLN A 93 24.33 10.05 -25.01
N ALA A 94 23.61 9.87 -26.13
CA ALA A 94 24.18 9.97 -27.47
C ALA A 94 24.71 11.39 -27.78
N ALA A 95 24.09 12.42 -27.21
CA ALA A 95 24.55 13.81 -27.32
C ALA A 95 25.67 14.19 -26.32
N GLY A 96 26.12 13.26 -25.46
CA GLY A 96 27.16 13.54 -24.44
C GLY A 96 26.74 14.51 -23.31
N THR A 97 25.47 14.94 -23.29
CA THR A 97 24.93 15.95 -22.37
C THR A 97 24.34 15.37 -21.07
N TRP A 98 24.48 14.07 -20.83
CA TRP A 98 23.90 13.41 -19.65
C TRP A 98 24.60 13.86 -18.37
N THR A 99 23.85 14.52 -17.48
CA THR A 99 24.41 15.10 -16.25
C THR A 99 24.36 14.13 -15.06
N LYS A 100 25.21 14.36 -14.05
CA LYS A 100 25.14 13.64 -12.77
C LYS A 100 23.79 13.82 -12.06
N ALA A 101 23.16 14.99 -12.22
CA ALA A 101 21.84 15.28 -11.66
C ALA A 101 20.75 14.42 -12.32
N GLU A 102 20.74 14.29 -13.65
CA GLU A 102 19.80 13.40 -14.37
C GLU A 102 20.01 11.92 -14.02
N ALA A 103 21.26 11.52 -13.77
CA ALA A 103 21.58 10.19 -13.26
C ALA A 103 21.00 9.94 -11.87
N LEU A 104 21.15 10.90 -10.95
CA LEU A 104 20.59 10.83 -9.60
C LEU A 104 19.06 10.81 -9.64
N ILE A 105 18.44 11.69 -10.42
CA ILE A 105 16.98 11.72 -10.60
C ILE A 105 16.50 10.35 -11.08
N SER A 106 17.12 9.78 -12.13
CA SER A 106 16.77 8.44 -12.61
C SER A 106 16.87 7.36 -11.51
N ALA A 107 17.88 7.44 -10.64
CA ALA A 107 18.07 6.48 -9.56
C ALA A 107 17.08 6.67 -8.40
N MET A 108 16.63 7.90 -8.16
CA MET A 108 15.72 8.24 -7.06
C MET A 108 14.24 8.23 -7.44
N THR A 109 13.88 8.27 -8.72
CA THR A 109 12.47 8.26 -9.15
C THR A 109 11.69 7.09 -8.58
N ASP A 110 12.21 5.86 -8.68
CA ASP A 110 11.49 4.67 -8.19
C ASP A 110 11.36 4.67 -6.65
N PRO A 111 12.43 4.88 -5.86
CA PRO A 111 12.30 4.99 -4.41
C PRO A 111 11.40 6.14 -3.95
N VAL A 112 11.52 7.34 -4.56
CA VAL A 112 10.76 8.53 -4.14
C VAL A 112 9.28 8.38 -4.50
N SER A 113 8.96 7.86 -5.69
CA SER A 113 7.57 7.60 -6.07
C SER A 113 6.90 6.58 -5.16
N PHE A 114 7.63 5.54 -4.76
CA PHE A 114 7.19 4.57 -3.76
C PHE A 114 6.93 5.24 -2.41
N VAL A 115 7.89 6.01 -1.89
CA VAL A 115 7.75 6.71 -0.60
C VAL A 115 6.59 7.70 -0.63
N ALA A 116 6.44 8.49 -1.70
CA ALA A 116 5.34 9.44 -1.85
C ALA A 116 3.97 8.72 -1.86
N SER A 117 3.86 7.59 -2.57
CA SER A 117 2.65 6.78 -2.61
C SER A 117 2.30 6.20 -1.23
N CYS A 118 3.29 5.64 -0.54
CA CYS A 118 3.13 5.14 0.83
C CYS A 118 2.73 6.27 1.79
N ALA A 119 3.33 7.45 1.67
CA ALA A 119 3.01 8.60 2.52
C ALA A 119 1.54 9.04 2.34
N LEU A 120 1.03 9.07 1.10
CA LEU A 120 -0.38 9.38 0.83
C LEU A 120 -1.33 8.32 1.43
N ILE A 121 -0.99 7.03 1.30
CA ILE A 121 -1.76 5.93 1.89
C ILE A 121 -1.78 6.05 3.42
N MET A 122 -0.62 6.28 4.03
CA MET A 122 -0.51 6.43 5.49
C MET A 122 -1.25 7.67 5.99
N TRP A 123 -1.19 8.79 5.25
CA TRP A 123 -1.96 9.99 5.56
C TRP A 123 -3.47 9.73 5.48
N ALA A 124 -3.93 9.03 4.44
CA ALA A 124 -5.33 8.67 4.30
C ALA A 124 -5.78 7.75 5.44
N TRP A 125 -4.98 6.75 5.81
CA TRP A 125 -5.29 5.86 6.93
C TRP A 125 -5.36 6.62 8.25
N PHE A 126 -4.42 7.55 8.45
CA PHE A 126 -4.33 8.33 9.66
C PHE A 126 -5.44 9.37 9.79
N TYR A 127 -5.84 10.10 8.74
CA TYR A 127 -6.76 11.23 8.85
C TYR A 127 -8.10 11.08 8.12
N ARG A 128 -8.18 10.22 7.11
CA ARG A 128 -9.39 10.02 6.28
C ARG A 128 -9.61 8.53 6.00
N PRO A 129 -9.79 7.70 7.05
CA PRO A 129 -9.94 6.25 6.91
C PRO A 129 -11.05 5.83 5.95
N ASP A 130 -12.09 6.67 5.78
CA ASP A 130 -13.22 6.45 4.88
C ASP A 130 -12.85 6.50 3.39
N ARG A 131 -11.68 7.08 3.05
CA ARG A 131 -11.17 7.15 1.67
C ARG A 131 -10.45 5.86 1.26
N LEU A 132 -10.19 4.95 2.20
CA LEU A 132 -9.53 3.67 1.94
C LEU A 132 -10.55 2.53 1.85
N PRO A 133 -10.32 1.52 1.01
CA PRO A 133 -11.09 0.29 1.05
C PRO A 133 -11.08 -0.31 2.46
N ARG A 134 -12.26 -0.73 2.97
CA ARG A 134 -12.42 -1.20 4.36
C ARG A 134 -11.45 -2.31 4.74
N GLU A 135 -11.27 -3.30 3.87
CA GLU A 135 -10.37 -4.42 4.12
C GLU A 135 -8.90 -3.98 4.14
N TYR A 136 -8.54 -3.00 3.32
CA TYR A 136 -7.20 -2.44 3.32
C TYR A 136 -6.92 -1.64 4.60
N ASN A 137 -7.90 -0.87 5.07
CA ASN A 137 -7.81 -0.16 6.35
C ASN A 137 -7.65 -1.12 7.54
N LYS A 138 -8.43 -2.23 7.57
CA LYS A 138 -8.27 -3.28 8.58
C LYS A 138 -6.87 -3.89 8.53
N TRP A 139 -6.35 -4.18 7.34
CA TRP A 139 -5.01 -4.73 7.17
C TRP A 139 -3.92 -3.78 7.67
N ILE A 140 -3.96 -2.49 7.30
CA ILE A 140 -2.98 -1.49 7.79
C ILE A 140 -3.09 -1.35 9.30
N THR A 141 -4.30 -1.29 9.85
CA THR A 141 -4.51 -1.17 11.30
C THR A 141 -3.94 -2.39 12.04
N SER A 142 -4.16 -3.59 11.51
CA SER A 142 -3.58 -4.82 12.05
C SER A 142 -2.05 -4.81 11.96
N ALA A 143 -1.48 -4.29 10.88
CA ALA A 143 -0.04 -4.21 10.69
C ALA A 143 0.62 -3.15 11.57
N ALA A 144 -0.06 -2.04 11.85
CA ALA A 144 0.46 -0.91 12.62
C ALA A 144 0.66 -1.23 14.11
N GLN A 145 -0.03 -2.24 14.64
CA GLN A 145 0.05 -2.72 16.03
C GLN A 145 -0.05 -1.57 17.04
N VAL A 146 -0.94 -0.62 16.78
CA VAL A 146 -1.19 0.55 17.62
C VAL A 146 -2.65 0.55 18.06
N ASP A 147 -2.91 1.00 19.29
CA ASP A 147 -4.28 1.21 19.76
C ASP A 147 -4.93 2.33 18.92
N VAL A 148 -6.08 2.03 18.33
CA VAL A 148 -6.82 2.98 17.48
C VAL A 148 -7.26 4.23 18.23
N ARG A 149 -7.40 4.16 19.57
CA ARG A 149 -7.71 5.32 20.43
C ARG A 149 -6.60 6.35 20.42
N LEU A 150 -5.34 5.96 20.27
CA LEU A 150 -4.21 6.90 20.13
C LEU A 150 -4.29 7.66 18.80
N ILE A 151 -4.65 6.96 17.71
CA ILE A 151 -4.84 7.61 16.40
C ILE A 151 -6.01 8.59 16.48
N GLU A 152 -7.11 8.16 17.11
CA GLU A 152 -8.29 9.00 17.30
C GLU A 152 -7.99 10.23 18.17
N ALA A 153 -7.20 10.06 19.24
CA ALA A 153 -6.76 11.18 20.06
C ALA A 153 -5.92 12.17 19.25
N LEU A 154 -5.00 11.71 18.40
CA LEU A 154 -4.21 12.56 17.52
C LEU A 154 -5.07 13.31 16.48
N ARG A 155 -6.12 12.68 15.96
CA ARG A 155 -7.11 13.35 15.08
C ARG A 155 -7.85 14.45 15.84
N ARG A 156 -8.32 14.18 17.05
CA ARG A 156 -9.02 15.16 17.91
C ARG A 156 -8.11 16.30 18.35
N CYS A 157 -6.83 16.03 18.62
CA CYS A 157 -5.82 17.07 18.85
C CYS A 157 -5.68 17.98 17.62
N ARG A 158 -5.64 17.41 16.41
CA ARG A 158 -5.58 18.19 15.16
C ARG A 158 -6.86 18.98 14.88
N ALA A 159 -8.03 18.43 15.21
CA ALA A 159 -9.32 19.09 15.06
C ALA A 159 -9.54 20.22 16.09
N GLY A 160 -8.78 20.20 17.20
CA GLY A 160 -8.95 21.11 18.33
C GLY A 160 -9.94 20.63 19.39
N ASP A 161 -10.46 19.40 19.26
CA ASP A 161 -11.37 18.80 20.23
C ASP A 161 -10.65 18.37 21.51
N ILE A 162 -9.38 17.97 21.40
CA ILE A 162 -8.49 17.75 22.55
C ILE A 162 -7.49 18.90 22.59
N CYS A 163 -7.46 19.61 23.71
CA CYS A 163 -6.49 20.67 23.96
C CYS A 163 -5.87 20.46 25.34
N TYR A 164 -4.55 20.55 25.42
CA TYR A 164 -3.87 20.51 26.71
C TYR A 164 -4.33 21.67 27.61
N ALA A 165 -4.33 21.42 28.92
CA ALA A 165 -4.76 22.37 29.96
C ALA A 165 -6.25 22.76 29.91
N ARG A 166 -7.05 22.13 29.04
CA ARG A 166 -8.48 22.41 28.92
C ARG A 166 -9.29 21.13 29.02
N ASP A 167 -10.22 21.09 29.97
CA ASP A 167 -11.22 20.05 30.00
C ASP A 167 -12.23 20.28 28.87
N THR A 168 -12.21 19.36 27.91
CA THR A 168 -13.06 19.32 26.72
C THR A 168 -14.04 18.15 26.77
N GLY A 169 -14.10 17.43 27.91
CA GLY A 169 -14.88 16.21 28.06
C GLY A 169 -14.31 14.99 27.32
N GLN A 170 -13.10 15.11 26.75
CA GLN A 170 -12.47 14.05 25.94
C GLN A 170 -11.61 13.08 26.76
N ALA A 171 -11.43 13.32 28.07
CA ALA A 171 -10.64 12.48 28.97
C ALA A 171 -10.97 10.97 28.91
N PRO A 172 -12.24 10.53 28.75
CA PRO A 172 -12.55 9.10 28.67
C PRO A 172 -11.89 8.34 27.51
N LEU A 173 -11.55 9.03 26.40
CA LEU A 173 -10.95 8.39 25.23
C LEU A 173 -9.61 7.70 25.58
N LEU A 174 -8.71 8.42 26.24
CA LEU A 174 -7.42 7.89 26.67
C LEU A 174 -7.46 7.39 28.11
N GLY A 175 -8.35 7.89 28.97
CA GLY A 175 -8.50 7.41 30.33
C GLY A 175 -8.92 5.94 30.40
N THR A 176 -9.87 5.51 29.57
CA THR A 176 -10.25 4.09 29.47
C THR A 176 -9.09 3.22 28.96
N MET A 177 -8.30 3.76 28.03
CA MET A 177 -7.07 3.11 27.56
C MET A 177 -6.06 2.93 28.68
N CYS A 178 -5.83 3.96 29.50
CA CYS A 178 -4.97 3.86 30.68
C CYS A 178 -5.41 2.70 31.58
N THR A 179 -6.70 2.60 31.89
CA THR A 179 -7.23 1.52 32.74
C THR A 179 -6.96 0.13 32.16
N GLU A 180 -7.14 -0.07 30.86
CA GLU A 180 -6.88 -1.35 30.19
C GLU A 180 -5.39 -1.74 30.19
N TYR A 181 -4.49 -0.75 30.16
CA TYR A 181 -3.05 -0.97 30.25
C TYR A 181 -2.51 -0.94 31.69
N ASN A 182 -3.38 -0.94 32.70
CA ASN A 182 -3.01 -0.82 34.12
C ASN A 182 -2.22 0.46 34.46
N LEU A 183 -2.54 1.56 33.78
CA LEU A 183 -2.01 2.90 34.01
C LEU A 183 -3.04 3.77 34.75
N PRO A 184 -2.63 4.83 35.47
CA PRO A 184 -3.54 5.77 36.11
C PRO A 184 -4.48 6.42 35.09
N TYR A 185 -5.79 6.41 35.34
CA TYR A 185 -6.81 6.99 34.44
C TYR A 185 -6.53 8.47 34.13
N GLU A 186 -6.05 9.21 35.13
CA GLU A 186 -5.70 10.63 35.02
C GLU A 186 -4.58 10.93 34.01
N TRP A 187 -3.77 9.93 33.62
CA TRP A 187 -2.77 10.09 32.57
C TRP A 187 -3.39 10.28 31.18
N GLY A 188 -4.64 9.85 30.98
CA GLY A 188 -5.40 10.07 29.76
C GLY A 188 -6.17 11.39 29.74
N ASP A 189 -6.15 12.17 30.82
CA ASP A 189 -6.85 13.44 30.92
C ASP A 189 -5.97 14.61 30.40
N PRO A 190 -6.34 15.27 29.28
CA PRO A 190 -5.56 16.38 28.71
C PRO A 190 -5.50 17.63 29.60
N ALA A 191 -6.39 17.76 30.59
CA ALA A 191 -6.37 18.85 31.55
C ALA A 191 -5.37 18.60 32.70
N ARG A 192 -5.04 17.33 32.98
CA ARG A 192 -4.18 16.94 34.12
C ARG A 192 -2.81 16.44 33.70
N SER A 193 -2.72 15.75 32.56
CA SER A 193 -1.48 15.14 32.07
C SER A 193 -0.97 15.85 30.83
N ILE A 194 0.04 16.71 31.03
CA ILE A 194 0.57 17.61 29.99
C ILE A 194 2.09 17.53 29.99
N PRO A 195 2.73 17.06 28.91
CA PRO A 195 2.14 16.29 27.80
C PRO A 195 1.69 14.89 28.25
N PHE A 196 0.95 14.17 27.41
CA PHE A 196 0.65 12.76 27.68
C PHE A 196 1.95 11.96 27.91
N PRO A 197 2.00 11.11 28.96
CA PRO A 197 3.22 10.40 29.33
C PRO A 197 3.59 9.35 28.29
N CYS A 198 4.89 9.12 28.11
CA CYS A 198 5.39 8.15 27.12
C CYS A 198 4.84 6.74 27.38
N ASP A 199 4.64 6.34 28.63
CA ASP A 199 4.01 5.07 28.99
C ASP A 199 2.61 4.90 28.37
N LEU A 200 1.79 5.96 28.36
CA LEU A 200 0.49 5.94 27.70
C LEU A 200 0.66 5.87 26.17
N VAL A 201 1.51 6.73 25.61
CA VAL A 201 1.77 6.79 24.15
C VAL A 201 2.36 5.45 23.64
N HIS A 202 3.06 4.72 24.49
CA HIS A 202 3.67 3.42 24.20
C HIS A 202 2.84 2.23 24.65
N MET A 203 1.57 2.42 25.03
CA MET A 203 0.63 1.36 25.38
C MET A 203 1.13 0.50 26.56
N GLY A 204 1.59 1.15 27.63
CA GLY A 204 2.06 0.50 28.87
C GLY A 204 3.40 -0.21 28.75
N ARG A 205 4.25 0.17 27.78
CA ARG A 205 5.54 -0.52 27.51
C ARG A 205 6.76 0.18 28.09
N GLY A 206 6.58 1.10 29.03
CA GLY A 206 7.67 1.87 29.63
C GLY A 206 7.84 3.26 29.02
N PRO A 207 8.65 4.11 29.67
CA PRO A 207 8.82 5.51 29.28
C PRO A 207 9.83 5.72 28.14
N SER A 208 10.64 4.72 27.76
CA SER A 208 11.68 4.90 26.73
C SER A 208 11.10 4.85 25.32
N CYS A 209 11.19 6.00 24.64
CA CYS A 209 10.82 6.15 23.24
C CYS A 209 11.71 5.33 22.31
N GLU A 210 13.02 5.31 22.55
CA GLU A 210 14.01 4.64 21.70
C GLU A 210 13.85 3.13 21.75
N TYR A 211 13.68 2.57 22.95
CA TYR A 211 13.41 1.14 23.12
C TYR A 211 12.12 0.74 22.40
N HIS A 212 11.05 1.54 22.58
CA HIS A 212 9.78 1.27 21.92
C HIS A 212 9.89 1.37 20.39
N ALA A 213 10.62 2.36 19.87
CA ALA A 213 10.86 2.53 18.45
C ALA A 213 11.62 1.34 17.85
N TRP A 214 12.72 0.92 18.47
CA TRP A 214 13.48 -0.26 18.04
C TRP A 214 12.64 -1.54 18.07
N ARG A 215 11.85 -1.72 19.14
CA ARG A 215 10.97 -2.88 19.26
C ARG A 215 9.91 -2.89 18.17
N ARG A 216 9.29 -1.75 17.87
CA ARG A 216 8.30 -1.62 16.78
C ARG A 216 8.93 -1.87 15.42
N PHE A 217 10.13 -1.36 15.19
CA PHE A 217 10.89 -1.63 13.97
C PHE A 217 11.12 -3.14 13.82
N TRP A 218 11.61 -3.81 14.85
CA TRP A 218 11.85 -5.25 14.82
C TRP A 218 10.60 -6.06 14.54
N LEU A 219 9.47 -5.75 15.20
CA LEU A 219 8.20 -6.44 14.95
C LEU A 219 7.64 -6.19 13.55
N SER A 220 7.76 -4.97 13.05
CA SER A 220 7.33 -4.62 11.68
C SER A 220 8.20 -5.33 10.64
N TRP A 221 9.51 -5.39 10.89
CA TRP A 221 10.47 -6.09 10.06
C TRP A 221 10.18 -7.59 10.00
N THR A 222 10.01 -8.25 11.14
CA THR A 222 9.70 -9.69 11.17
C THR A 222 8.38 -10.01 10.48
N TRP A 223 7.35 -9.19 10.70
CA TRP A 223 6.07 -9.33 10.02
C TRP A 223 6.18 -9.16 8.50
N ALA A 224 6.94 -8.15 8.04
CA ALA A 224 7.22 -7.94 6.62
C ALA A 224 7.99 -9.11 6.01
N MET A 225 8.99 -9.64 6.71
CA MET A 225 9.72 -10.84 6.28
C MET A 225 8.78 -12.04 6.16
N HIS A 226 7.94 -12.32 7.16
CA HIS A 226 7.00 -13.43 7.08
C HIS A 226 6.00 -13.33 5.92
N THR A 227 5.58 -12.11 5.58
CA THR A 227 4.60 -11.88 4.52
C THR A 227 5.23 -11.93 3.13
N HIS A 228 6.41 -11.31 2.96
CA HIS A 228 7.01 -11.09 1.65
C HIS A 228 8.14 -12.07 1.29
N LEU A 229 8.90 -12.55 2.28
CA LEU A 229 10.05 -13.43 2.02
C LEU A 229 9.66 -14.76 1.36
N PRO A 230 8.58 -15.46 1.77
CA PRO A 230 8.20 -16.71 1.12
C PRO A 230 7.85 -16.51 -0.36
N LEU A 231 7.15 -15.41 -0.68
CA LEU A 231 6.78 -15.08 -2.05
C LEU A 231 8.01 -14.71 -2.88
N ALA A 232 8.88 -13.86 -2.35
CA ALA A 232 10.12 -13.47 -3.03
C ALA A 232 11.01 -14.69 -3.28
N LEU A 233 11.19 -15.55 -2.27
CA LEU A 233 11.98 -16.77 -2.39
C LEU A 233 11.35 -17.75 -3.39
N ALA A 234 10.03 -17.94 -3.38
CA ALA A 234 9.36 -18.79 -4.35
C ALA A 234 9.53 -18.28 -5.79
N LEU A 235 9.46 -16.97 -6.01
CA LEU A 235 9.67 -16.34 -7.32
C LEU A 235 11.13 -16.45 -7.78
N HIS A 236 12.09 -16.29 -6.87
CA HIS A 236 13.51 -16.48 -7.15
C HIS A 236 13.84 -17.96 -7.47
N LEU A 237 13.32 -18.91 -6.68
CA LEU A 237 13.52 -20.35 -6.90
C LEU A 237 12.84 -20.84 -8.19
N ARG A 238 11.71 -20.24 -8.60
CA ARG A 238 11.04 -20.52 -9.88
C ARG A 238 11.84 -20.05 -11.11
N ARG A 239 12.84 -19.19 -10.95
CA ARG A 239 13.77 -18.79 -12.01
C ARG A 239 15.15 -19.41 -11.74
N PRO A 240 15.35 -20.72 -11.95
CA PRO A 240 16.70 -21.25 -12.01
C PRO A 240 17.44 -20.49 -13.12
N ALA A 241 18.61 -19.96 -12.79
CA ALA A 241 19.44 -19.22 -13.71
C ALA A 241 19.48 -19.91 -15.08
N ARG A 242 19.04 -19.22 -16.14
CA ARG A 242 19.55 -19.53 -17.48
C ARG A 242 21.05 -19.29 -17.39
N ARG A 243 21.81 -20.33 -17.04
CA ARG A 243 23.25 -20.38 -17.23
C ARG A 243 23.48 -20.01 -18.69
N ARG A 244 24.09 -18.85 -18.92
CA ARG A 244 24.63 -18.48 -20.23
C ARG A 244 25.74 -19.48 -20.51
N HIS A 245 25.46 -20.48 -21.36
CA HIS A 245 26.49 -21.13 -22.13
C HIS A 245 26.71 -20.25 -23.36
N THR A 246 27.79 -19.47 -23.30
CA THR A 246 28.71 -19.09 -24.39
C THR A 246 29.77 -18.21 -23.77
#